data_AF-A0A3G6T5R0-F1
#
_entry.id   AF-A0A3G6T5R0-F1
#
_cell.length_a   1.000
_cell.length_b   1.000
_cell.length_c   1.000
_cell.angle_alpha   90.00
_cell.angle_beta   90.00
_cell.angle_gamma   90.00
#
_symmetry.space_group_name_H-M   'P 1'
#
loop_
_entity.id
_entity.type
_entity.pdbx_description
1 polymer ?
#
loop_
_entity_poly.entity_id
_entity_poly.type
_entity_poly.pdbx_seq_one_letter_code
_entity_poly.pdbx_strand_id
1 'polypeptide(L)'
;MIINLFFRAFPVIALLSASAMVAQNFQKMPVTSGFTADVIANGEGSSSVSTTTDVDGVSFAFVAKDFKLTSASPDLTYGIPVDGIINSIVASTPGLSFQLGNLSSNNSLKLVTAGDNGTLVFTTPMAAFKLYMLSTSGSGTSAVDVTVNFTDNSTQTFSGINLSDWYYGSDAAIQGIGRINRDNDNLEPNSSNPRLYQYVLNIDAANQAKPIQSVTVAKSSGSGISNIFAFSADAYTDCIAPTTVGATAVTANTAQISWSVPASNQTTSYDIYYSPNSTVPASNVNPNYSSVTGTSYTLNNLSPSTTYYYWVRANCSTATSKSVWSLANSFTTQCGAIVPLYTNNFTTFPGQCWANDLTGGDPTTGPSGADYSYWGSRSFLNASANGPSAFMNLYSSDRTGWLKTVPFNLSAGGYKVKFNYGVTQYYNTDPSGMDSDDVVHFLASNDGGTTWTILQTWDINNAPSNTSTEYTFNLANYTSANTVFAFYGSTGSQDEGMDYNFYVDDFTVVNAQLSTSEVGSTVKKAVVHPNPFKDVLYISDTRETKSVTVTDTTGRTVKTVEGSVKELDLSRLNSGLYFVTLYFKDGSQSTVKTIKK
;
A
#
# COMPACT_ATOMS: atom_id res chain seq x y z
N MET A 1 53.94 17.74 -8.73
CA MET A 1 53.38 17.76 -7.36
C MET A 1 51.98 18.34 -7.46
N ILE A 2 51.01 17.47 -7.76
CA ILE A 2 49.60 17.83 -7.98
C ILE A 2 48.79 16.89 -7.08
N ILE A 3 47.88 17.49 -6.33
CA ILE A 3 47.16 16.93 -5.20
C ILE A 3 46.09 15.95 -5.70
N ASN A 4 46.19 14.68 -5.31
CA ASN A 4 45.12 13.69 -5.45
C ASN A 4 44.15 13.84 -4.26
N LEU A 5 42.94 14.32 -4.51
CA LEU A 5 41.84 14.21 -3.55
C LEU A 5 41.21 12.80 -3.65
N PHE A 6 41.51 11.96 -2.67
CA PHE A 6 40.67 10.85 -2.29
C PHE A 6 39.46 11.39 -1.51
N PHE A 7 38.24 11.21 -2.02
CA PHE A 7 37.04 11.20 -1.18
C PHE A 7 36.42 9.82 -1.20
N ARG A 8 36.49 9.19 -0.02
CA ARG A 8 35.88 7.91 0.33
C ARG A 8 34.36 8.06 0.43
N ALA A 9 33.68 6.99 0.05
CA ALA A 9 32.26 6.75 0.26
C ALA A 9 31.83 6.96 1.72
N PHE A 10 30.65 7.56 1.89
CA PHE A 10 29.78 7.38 3.04
C PHE A 10 28.34 7.24 2.49
N PRO A 11 27.72 6.05 2.54
CA PRO A 11 26.29 5.95 2.31
C PRO A 11 25.59 6.53 3.53
N VAL A 12 24.82 7.59 3.32
CA VAL A 12 23.94 8.19 4.33
C VAL A 12 22.83 7.18 4.60
N ILE A 13 23.02 6.33 5.60
CA ILE A 13 21.92 5.64 6.27
C ILE A 13 21.20 6.73 7.07
N ALA A 14 20.10 7.23 6.51
CA ALA A 14 19.13 7.99 7.27
C ALA A 14 18.54 7.05 8.33
N LEU A 15 19.08 7.09 9.55
CA LEU A 15 18.39 6.62 10.74
C LEU A 15 17.16 7.53 10.91
N LEU A 16 16.05 7.15 10.29
CA LEU A 16 14.73 7.50 10.77
C LEU A 16 14.58 6.81 12.13
N SER A 17 14.97 7.50 13.19
CA SER A 17 14.50 7.20 14.54
C SER A 17 12.98 7.37 14.52
N ALA A 18 12.27 6.29 14.17
CA ALA A 18 10.83 6.16 14.35
C ALA A 18 10.56 6.34 15.85
N SER A 19 10.31 7.58 16.25
CA SER A 19 9.80 7.90 17.56
C SER A 19 8.42 7.25 17.60
N ALA A 20 8.28 6.17 18.36
CA ALA A 20 6.97 5.60 18.63
C ALA A 20 6.14 6.68 19.32
N MET A 21 5.36 7.45 18.56
CA MET A 21 4.31 8.30 19.10
C MET A 21 3.26 7.35 19.65
N VAL A 22 3.37 7.02 20.94
CA VAL A 22 2.21 6.51 21.68
C VAL A 22 1.17 7.62 21.63
N ALA A 23 0.08 7.39 20.90
CA ALA A 23 -1.04 8.32 20.90
C ALA A 23 -1.55 8.46 22.35
N GLN A 24 -1.54 9.68 22.88
CA GLN A 24 -2.04 9.97 24.24
C GLN A 24 -3.54 9.69 24.27
N ASN A 25 -4.01 8.97 25.30
CA ASN A 25 -5.41 8.57 25.45
C ASN A 25 -6.11 9.49 26.46
N PHE A 26 -6.28 10.76 26.09
CA PHE A 26 -6.86 11.73 27.00
C PHE A 26 -8.33 11.48 27.29
N GLN A 27 -8.66 11.33 28.57
CA GLN A 27 -10.02 11.14 29.06
C GLN A 27 -10.30 12.11 30.21
N LYS A 28 -11.43 12.82 30.14
CA LYS A 28 -11.89 13.69 31.22
C LYS A 28 -12.15 12.87 32.47
N MET A 29 -11.86 13.44 33.65
CA MET A 29 -12.11 12.83 34.95
C MET A 29 -13.12 13.67 35.74
N PRO A 30 -14.44 13.60 35.44
CA PRO A 30 -15.44 14.40 36.13
C PRO A 30 -15.43 14.13 37.63
N VAL A 31 -15.49 15.21 38.41
CA VAL A 31 -15.57 15.15 39.87
C VAL A 31 -17.04 15.08 40.29
N THR A 32 -17.38 14.12 41.15
CA THR A 32 -18.73 13.96 41.71
C THR A 32 -18.92 14.76 43.00
N SER A 33 -17.88 14.86 43.83
CA SER A 33 -17.96 15.56 45.13
C SER A 33 -16.60 16.09 45.57
N GLY A 34 -16.60 17.04 46.51
CA GLY A 34 -15.41 17.59 47.15
C GLY A 34 -15.13 19.06 46.85
N PHE A 35 -15.89 19.67 45.93
CA PHE A 35 -15.85 21.12 45.74
C PHE A 35 -16.43 21.84 46.96
N THR A 36 -15.77 22.92 47.38
CA THR A 36 -16.08 23.66 48.61
C THR A 36 -16.64 25.04 48.35
N ALA A 37 -16.44 25.57 47.14
CA ALA A 37 -16.81 26.92 46.76
C ALA A 37 -17.33 26.97 45.31
N ASP A 38 -18.32 27.82 45.10
CA ASP A 38 -18.70 28.35 43.79
C ASP A 38 -18.03 29.71 43.58
N VAL A 39 -17.18 29.80 42.56
CA VAL A 39 -16.35 30.98 42.22
C VAL A 39 -16.51 31.43 40.76
N ILE A 40 -17.54 30.95 40.07
CA ILE A 40 -17.80 31.25 38.65
C ILE A 40 -19.18 31.88 38.52
N ALA A 41 -19.24 33.20 38.33
CA ALA A 41 -20.49 33.89 38.12
C ALA A 41 -21.11 33.49 36.79
N ASN A 42 -22.36 33.02 36.82
CA ASN A 42 -23.09 32.53 35.65
C ASN A 42 -24.59 32.88 35.73
N GLY A 43 -25.30 32.65 34.62
CA GLY A 43 -26.74 32.92 34.52
C GLY A 43 -27.14 34.39 34.67
N GLU A 44 -28.43 34.64 34.93
CA GLU A 44 -28.97 35.99 35.13
C GLU A 44 -28.95 36.39 36.61
N GLY A 45 -28.41 37.57 36.91
CA GLY A 45 -28.42 38.19 38.25
C GLY A 45 -27.05 38.72 38.68
N SER A 46 -26.97 39.23 39.91
CA SER A 46 -25.70 39.66 40.51
C SER A 46 -24.76 38.47 40.68
N SER A 47 -23.47 38.68 40.43
CA SER A 47 -22.41 37.70 40.66
C SER A 47 -22.34 37.25 42.12
N SER A 48 -22.75 38.09 43.07
CA SER A 48 -22.85 37.72 44.49
C SER A 48 -23.94 36.67 44.78
N VAL A 49 -24.91 36.51 43.87
CA VAL A 49 -26.01 35.53 43.97
C VAL A 49 -25.63 34.21 43.31
N SER A 50 -24.93 34.26 42.18
CA SER A 50 -24.46 33.07 41.45
C SER A 50 -23.11 32.55 41.92
N THR A 51 -22.48 33.16 42.93
CA THR A 51 -21.23 32.66 43.52
C THR A 51 -21.27 32.70 45.04
N THR A 52 -20.66 31.71 45.68
CA THR A 52 -20.53 31.65 47.14
C THR A 52 -19.37 32.49 47.66
N THR A 53 -18.32 32.69 46.87
CA THR A 53 -17.10 33.41 47.27
C THR A 53 -16.28 33.85 46.04
N ASP A 54 -15.23 34.63 46.27
CA ASP A 54 -14.28 35.03 45.23
C ASP A 54 -13.24 33.93 44.92
N VAL A 55 -12.47 34.13 43.85
CA VAL A 55 -11.31 33.30 43.50
C VAL A 55 -10.09 33.71 44.33
N ASP A 56 -9.94 35.00 44.63
CA ASP A 56 -8.65 35.63 44.94
C ASP A 56 -8.57 36.37 46.28
N GLY A 57 -9.65 36.35 47.08
CA GLY A 57 -9.71 36.96 48.40
C GLY A 57 -9.85 38.49 48.38
N VAL A 58 -10.01 39.09 47.19
CA VAL A 58 -10.21 40.54 47.01
C VAL A 58 -11.41 40.82 46.10
N SER A 59 -12.45 40.00 46.27
CA SER A 59 -13.78 40.14 45.66
C SER A 59 -13.91 39.85 44.17
N PHE A 60 -12.93 39.21 43.50
CA PHE A 60 -13.11 38.85 42.08
C PHE A 60 -13.47 37.38 41.85
N ALA A 61 -14.49 37.14 41.03
CA ALA A 61 -14.87 35.82 40.54
C ALA A 61 -14.51 35.63 39.05
N PHE A 62 -14.42 34.38 38.62
CA PHE A 62 -14.50 34.06 37.19
C PHE A 62 -15.91 34.32 36.68
N VAL A 63 -16.05 34.36 35.35
CA VAL A 63 -17.35 34.57 34.69
C VAL A 63 -17.57 33.51 33.63
N ALA A 64 -18.78 32.97 33.55
CA ALA A 64 -19.22 32.09 32.48
C ALA A 64 -19.82 32.90 31.31
N LYS A 65 -19.79 32.34 30.10
CA LYS A 65 -20.25 33.04 28.89
C LYS A 65 -21.74 33.41 28.91
N ASP A 66 -22.54 32.71 29.72
CA ASP A 66 -23.97 32.96 29.90
C ASP A 66 -24.29 33.97 31.01
N PHE A 67 -23.29 34.53 31.70
CA PHE A 67 -23.52 35.52 32.73
C PHE A 67 -24.16 36.79 32.15
N LYS A 68 -25.23 37.25 32.82
CA LYS A 68 -25.92 38.50 32.54
C LYS A 68 -26.34 39.15 33.84
N LEU A 69 -25.97 40.40 34.07
CA LEU A 69 -26.45 41.11 35.27
C LEU A 69 -27.98 41.28 35.25
N THR A 70 -28.54 41.50 34.06
CA THR A 70 -29.98 41.58 33.79
C THR A 70 -30.29 40.94 32.44
N SER A 71 -31.53 40.53 32.18
CA SER A 71 -31.98 40.00 30.89
C SER A 71 -31.70 40.91 29.69
N ALA A 72 -31.55 42.22 29.90
CA ALA A 72 -31.19 43.19 28.86
C ALA A 72 -29.66 43.32 28.62
N SER A 73 -28.83 42.68 29.45
CA SER A 73 -27.37 42.72 29.32
C SER A 73 -26.91 41.94 28.07
N PRO A 74 -25.89 42.43 27.36
CA PRO A 74 -25.36 41.73 26.19
C PRO A 74 -24.70 40.41 26.58
N ASP A 75 -24.69 39.45 25.65
CA ASP A 75 -23.94 38.21 25.80
C ASP A 75 -22.44 38.49 25.88
N LEU A 76 -21.72 37.72 26.69
CA LEU A 76 -20.27 37.85 26.81
C LEU A 76 -19.55 37.11 25.67
N THR A 77 -18.53 37.75 25.11
CA THR A 77 -17.65 37.14 24.10
C THR A 77 -16.46 36.38 24.72
N TYR A 78 -16.33 36.47 26.05
CA TYR A 78 -15.29 35.89 26.89
C TYR A 78 -15.96 35.17 28.08
N GLY A 79 -15.20 34.37 28.82
CA GLY A 79 -15.72 33.59 29.93
C GLY A 79 -15.56 32.08 29.75
N ILE A 80 -15.80 31.37 30.85
CA ILE A 80 -15.86 29.91 30.89
C ILE A 80 -17.00 29.43 29.98
N PRO A 81 -16.77 28.43 29.10
CA PRO A 81 -17.82 27.81 28.31
C PRO A 81 -18.95 27.26 29.18
N VAL A 82 -20.19 27.46 28.73
CA VAL A 82 -21.41 27.09 29.50
C VAL A 82 -21.52 25.58 29.73
N ASP A 83 -20.95 24.77 28.84
CA ASP A 83 -20.87 23.31 28.98
C ASP A 83 -19.78 22.85 29.99
N GLY A 84 -19.00 23.79 30.53
CA GLY A 84 -17.91 23.54 31.45
C GLY A 84 -16.72 22.80 30.81
N ILE A 85 -16.69 22.66 29.47
CA ILE A 85 -15.60 21.97 28.78
C ILE A 85 -14.47 22.95 28.51
N ILE A 86 -13.30 22.66 29.09
CA ILE A 86 -12.07 23.39 28.82
C ILE A 86 -11.20 22.54 27.90
N ASN A 87 -11.08 22.95 26.63
CA ASN A 87 -10.10 22.38 25.71
C ASN A 87 -8.77 23.11 25.92
N SER A 88 -7.73 22.37 26.31
CA SER A 88 -6.43 22.96 26.61
C SER A 88 -5.79 23.54 25.34
N ILE A 89 -5.26 24.76 25.46
CA ILE A 89 -4.47 25.42 24.40
C ILE A 89 -2.96 25.11 24.49
N VAL A 90 -2.53 24.28 25.44
CA VAL A 90 -1.12 23.94 25.64
C VAL A 90 -0.61 23.02 24.53
N ALA A 91 0.42 23.47 23.81
CA ALA A 91 0.94 22.78 22.63
C ALA A 91 1.52 21.39 22.88
N SER A 92 2.02 21.11 24.10
CA SER A 92 2.62 19.82 24.47
C SER A 92 1.59 18.73 24.80
N THR A 93 0.30 19.06 24.87
CA THR A 93 -0.80 18.13 25.17
C THR A 93 -1.98 18.35 24.21
N PRO A 94 -1.78 18.16 22.89
CA PRO A 94 -2.83 18.38 21.91
C PRO A 94 -4.01 17.42 22.15
N GLY A 95 -5.22 17.96 22.26
CA GLY A 95 -6.45 17.19 22.50
C GLY A 95 -6.82 16.98 23.97
N LEU A 96 -6.00 17.44 24.93
CA LEU A 96 -6.35 17.41 26.35
C LEU A 96 -7.56 18.30 26.62
N SER A 97 -8.56 17.77 27.29
CA SER A 97 -9.74 18.53 27.73
C SER A 97 -10.13 18.19 29.16
N PHE A 98 -10.84 19.11 29.81
CA PHE A 98 -11.33 18.99 31.18
C PHE A 98 -12.84 19.22 31.22
N GLN A 99 -13.50 18.60 32.20
CA GLN A 99 -14.90 18.86 32.54
C GLN A 99 -14.94 19.54 33.91
N LEU A 100 -15.37 20.79 33.94
CA LEU A 100 -15.69 21.48 35.20
C LEU A 100 -16.92 20.86 35.87
N GLY A 101 -17.04 21.06 37.18
CA GLY A 101 -18.28 20.81 37.91
C GLY A 101 -19.44 21.68 37.38
N ASN A 102 -20.65 21.45 37.90
CA ASN A 102 -21.79 22.30 37.57
C ASN A 102 -21.46 23.77 37.91
N LEU A 103 -21.60 24.67 36.93
CA LEU A 103 -21.25 26.08 37.09
C LEU A 103 -22.15 26.82 38.08
N SER A 104 -23.39 26.36 38.31
CA SER A 104 -24.34 26.95 39.27
C SER A 104 -24.27 26.30 40.67
N SER A 105 -23.15 25.69 41.02
CA SER A 105 -22.93 24.99 42.29
C SER A 105 -21.45 25.06 42.64
N ASN A 106 -21.06 24.54 43.81
CA ASN A 106 -19.64 24.46 44.15
C ASN A 106 -18.84 23.79 43.03
N ASN A 107 -17.90 24.53 42.45
CA ASN A 107 -17.14 24.21 41.25
C ASN A 107 -15.63 24.36 41.44
N SER A 108 -15.19 24.77 42.64
CA SER A 108 -13.80 24.86 43.05
C SER A 108 -13.59 24.19 44.41
N LEU A 109 -12.50 23.44 44.54
CA LEU A 109 -11.88 23.18 45.83
C LEU A 109 -10.98 24.37 46.14
N LYS A 110 -11.51 25.30 46.94
CA LYS A 110 -10.82 26.52 47.35
C LYS A 110 -10.06 26.27 48.65
N LEU A 111 -8.74 26.51 48.64
CA LEU A 111 -7.83 26.36 49.78
C LEU A 111 -7.15 27.71 50.07
N VAL A 112 -7.42 28.29 51.24
CA VAL A 112 -7.05 29.67 51.56
C VAL A 112 -5.77 29.70 52.37
N THR A 113 -5.68 28.89 53.42
CA THR A 113 -4.54 28.87 54.35
C THR A 113 -3.70 27.61 54.18
N ALA A 114 -2.40 27.70 54.53
CA ALA A 114 -1.55 26.51 54.53
C ALA A 114 -2.06 25.50 55.57
N GLY A 115 -2.20 24.24 55.17
CA GLY A 115 -2.84 23.18 55.94
C GLY A 115 -4.29 22.90 55.53
N ASP A 116 -4.97 23.83 54.84
CA ASP A 116 -6.28 23.57 54.24
C ASP A 116 -6.16 22.41 53.26
N ASN A 117 -7.11 21.48 53.32
CA ASN A 117 -7.16 20.35 52.41
C ASN A 117 -8.60 19.96 52.06
N GLY A 118 -8.74 19.24 50.96
CA GLY A 118 -9.99 18.61 50.57
C GLY A 118 -9.75 17.44 49.63
N THR A 119 -10.75 16.57 49.52
CA THR A 119 -10.68 15.39 48.66
C THR A 119 -11.75 15.47 47.57
N LEU A 120 -11.31 15.45 46.32
CA LEU A 120 -12.15 15.42 45.13
C LEU A 120 -12.32 13.96 44.68
N VAL A 121 -13.56 13.50 44.59
CA VAL A 121 -13.91 12.11 44.24
C VAL A 121 -14.37 12.07 42.79
N PHE A 122 -13.85 11.13 42.01
CA PHE A 122 -14.20 10.98 40.59
C PHE A 122 -15.45 10.12 40.39
N THR A 123 -16.25 10.47 39.38
CA THR A 123 -17.47 9.73 39.01
C THR A 123 -17.17 8.31 38.57
N THR A 124 -16.12 8.14 37.76
CA THR A 124 -15.68 6.84 37.26
C THR A 124 -14.18 6.73 37.53
N PRO A 125 -13.75 5.90 38.50
CA PRO A 125 -12.34 5.65 38.73
C PRO A 125 -11.64 5.13 37.47
N MET A 126 -10.45 5.65 37.18
CA MET A 126 -9.72 5.35 35.95
C MET A 126 -8.23 5.19 36.23
N ALA A 127 -7.63 4.16 35.63
CA ALA A 127 -6.19 3.94 35.65
C ALA A 127 -5.51 4.92 34.67
N ALA A 128 -4.33 5.45 34.99
CA ALA A 128 -3.71 6.51 34.21
C ALA A 128 -2.18 6.41 34.17
N PHE A 129 -1.58 6.72 33.02
CA PHE A 129 -0.15 7.01 32.91
C PHE A 129 0.19 8.37 33.55
N LYS A 130 -0.67 9.35 33.32
CA LYS A 130 -0.56 10.71 33.84
C LYS A 130 -1.93 11.24 34.25
N LEU A 131 -1.96 11.97 35.34
CA LEU A 131 -3.12 12.76 35.76
C LEU A 131 -2.81 14.24 35.55
N TYR A 132 -3.78 14.99 35.03
CA TYR A 132 -3.69 16.42 34.79
C TYR A 132 -4.68 17.13 35.70
N MET A 133 -4.20 18.11 36.46
CA MET A 133 -4.99 18.95 37.34
C MET A 133 -5.20 20.32 36.69
N LEU A 134 -6.45 20.76 36.60
CA LEU A 134 -6.81 22.12 36.18
C LEU A 134 -6.99 22.99 37.42
N SER A 135 -6.13 23.99 37.58
CA SER A 135 -6.13 24.85 38.76
C SER A 135 -5.57 26.24 38.49
N THR A 136 -5.77 27.14 39.45
CA THR A 136 -5.16 28.46 39.47
C THR A 136 -4.94 28.94 40.90
N SER A 137 -4.17 30.01 41.07
CA SER A 137 -3.98 30.68 42.35
C SER A 137 -4.44 32.14 42.25
N GLY A 138 -5.26 32.62 43.17
CA GLY A 138 -5.73 34.01 43.17
C GLY A 138 -4.86 34.92 44.06
N SER A 139 -4.58 36.15 43.61
CA SER A 139 -3.82 37.19 44.34
C SER A 139 -2.42 36.74 44.81
N GLY A 140 -1.75 35.95 44.00
CA GLY A 140 -0.39 35.45 44.22
C GLY A 140 -0.26 33.98 43.87
N THR A 141 0.97 33.49 43.91
CA THR A 141 1.24 32.05 43.74
C THR A 141 0.95 31.28 45.02
N SER A 142 0.67 29.99 44.88
CA SER A 142 0.53 29.04 45.98
C SER A 142 1.23 27.73 45.65
N ALA A 143 1.41 26.87 46.64
CA ALA A 143 1.87 25.51 46.41
C ALA A 143 0.93 24.52 47.10
N VAL A 144 0.73 23.37 46.46
CA VAL A 144 -0.11 22.28 46.98
C VAL A 144 0.64 20.96 46.95
N ASP A 145 0.32 20.11 47.92
CA ASP A 145 0.64 18.69 47.90
C ASP A 145 -0.59 17.92 47.42
N VAL A 146 -0.41 17.02 46.47
CA VAL A 146 -1.48 16.24 45.84
C VAL A 146 -1.27 14.77 46.16
N THR A 147 -2.21 14.16 46.87
CA THR A 147 -2.24 12.72 47.13
C THR A 147 -3.29 12.07 46.26
N VAL A 148 -2.85 11.25 45.32
CA VAL A 148 -3.69 10.41 44.46
C VAL A 148 -4.05 9.15 45.25
N ASN A 149 -5.34 8.89 45.43
CA ASN A 149 -5.86 7.73 46.14
C ASN A 149 -6.40 6.70 45.13
N PHE A 150 -5.82 5.50 45.14
CA PHE A 150 -6.23 4.41 44.26
C PHE A 150 -7.35 3.58 44.88
N THR A 151 -8.11 2.86 44.07
CA THR A 151 -9.22 2.00 44.54
C THR A 151 -8.77 0.83 45.43
N ASP A 152 -7.47 0.49 45.43
CA ASP A 152 -6.88 -0.54 46.30
C ASP A 152 -6.41 0.01 47.67
N ASN A 153 -6.73 1.27 47.98
CA ASN A 153 -6.30 2.03 49.16
C ASN A 153 -4.81 2.39 49.22
N SER A 154 -4.02 2.05 48.20
CA SER A 154 -2.68 2.62 48.07
C SER A 154 -2.77 4.08 47.63
N THR A 155 -1.68 4.83 47.83
CA THR A 155 -1.61 6.24 47.48
C THR A 155 -0.30 6.57 46.78
N GLN A 156 -0.29 7.68 46.05
CA GLN A 156 0.91 8.31 45.52
C GLN A 156 0.83 9.82 45.77
N THR A 157 1.87 10.38 46.39
CA THR A 157 1.90 11.79 46.76
C THR A 157 2.89 12.56 45.89
N PHE A 158 2.45 13.72 45.42
CA PHE A 158 3.23 14.73 44.71
C PHE A 158 3.31 15.97 45.58
N SER A 159 4.51 16.36 46.00
CA SER A 159 4.70 17.50 46.92
C SER A 159 5.18 18.75 46.19
N GLY A 160 4.76 19.92 46.70
CA GLY A 160 5.27 21.22 46.26
C GLY A 160 4.89 21.60 44.82
N ILE A 161 3.69 21.23 44.36
CA ILE A 161 3.18 21.64 43.06
C ILE A 161 2.87 23.15 43.11
N ASN A 162 3.71 23.95 42.44
CA ASN A 162 3.59 25.41 42.42
C ASN A 162 2.46 25.85 41.47
N LEU A 163 1.37 26.33 42.06
CA LEU A 163 0.25 26.92 41.35
C LEU A 163 0.55 28.37 41.00
N SER A 164 0.46 28.66 39.70
CA SER A 164 0.66 29.99 39.14
C SER A 164 -0.50 30.89 39.53
N ASP A 165 -0.18 32.16 39.75
CA ASP A 165 -1.20 33.19 39.86
C ASP A 165 -2.05 33.20 38.58
N TRP A 166 -3.35 33.44 38.72
CA TRP A 166 -4.30 33.50 37.61
C TRP A 166 -3.97 34.57 36.56
N TYR A 167 -2.99 35.45 36.82
CA TYR A 167 -2.36 36.33 35.85
C TYR A 167 -0.94 35.89 35.50
N TYR A 168 -0.58 36.06 34.21
CA TYR A 168 0.80 36.03 33.70
C TYR A 168 1.57 34.70 33.77
N GLY A 169 1.00 33.60 34.28
CA GLY A 169 1.65 32.27 34.28
C GLY A 169 1.77 31.66 32.87
N SER A 170 2.78 30.81 32.65
CA SER A 170 2.91 30.04 31.40
C SER A 170 1.94 28.85 31.36
N ASP A 171 1.80 28.21 30.18
CA ASP A 171 1.06 26.94 30.03
C ASP A 171 -0.41 26.98 30.48
N ALA A 172 -1.08 28.09 30.18
CA ALA A 172 -2.51 28.23 30.41
C ALA A 172 -3.29 27.20 29.58
N ALA A 173 -4.13 26.40 30.23
CA ALA A 173 -5.08 25.53 29.55
C ALA A 173 -6.19 26.36 28.89
N ILE A 174 -6.58 27.46 29.51
CA ILE A 174 -7.47 28.49 28.94
C ILE A 174 -7.03 29.86 29.46
N GLN A 175 -7.18 30.87 28.61
CA GLN A 175 -6.81 32.25 28.92
C GLN A 175 -7.89 33.23 28.43
N GLY A 176 -7.85 34.45 28.96
CA GLY A 176 -8.79 35.49 28.56
C GLY A 176 -10.22 35.23 29.04
N ILE A 177 -10.35 34.62 30.23
CA ILE A 177 -11.65 34.29 30.82
C ILE A 177 -12.41 35.55 31.24
N GLY A 178 -11.73 36.68 31.45
CA GLY A 178 -12.30 37.84 32.15
C GLY A 178 -12.64 37.54 33.61
N ARG A 179 -13.05 38.58 34.34
CA ARG A 179 -13.47 38.48 35.74
C ARG A 179 -14.57 39.48 36.04
N ILE A 180 -15.24 39.29 37.17
CA ILE A 180 -16.25 40.20 37.69
C ILE A 180 -15.95 40.53 39.15
N ASN A 181 -16.10 41.79 39.54
CA ASN A 181 -16.05 42.18 40.93
C ASN A 181 -17.41 41.88 41.60
N ARG A 182 -17.38 41.08 42.66
CA ARG A 182 -18.59 40.59 43.34
C ARG A 182 -19.33 41.65 44.15
N ASP A 183 -18.66 42.74 44.52
CA ASP A 183 -19.26 43.78 45.37
C ASP A 183 -20.06 44.81 44.55
N ASN A 184 -19.75 44.96 43.26
CA ASN A 184 -20.36 45.97 42.40
C ASN A 184 -20.74 45.48 40.99
N ASP A 185 -20.57 44.18 40.71
CA ASP A 185 -20.87 43.54 39.42
C ASP A 185 -20.14 44.13 38.21
N ASN A 186 -19.03 44.85 38.43
CA ASN A 186 -18.24 45.41 37.34
C ASN A 186 -17.47 44.30 36.61
N LEU A 187 -17.77 44.15 35.32
CA LEU A 187 -17.12 43.21 34.42
C LEU A 187 -15.78 43.76 33.92
N GLU A 188 -14.74 42.94 34.02
CA GLU A 188 -13.40 43.26 33.52
C GLU A 188 -13.00 42.28 32.41
N PRO A 189 -13.34 42.58 31.14
CA PRO A 189 -12.89 41.78 30.02
C PRO A 189 -11.38 41.87 29.85
N ASN A 190 -10.74 40.75 29.57
CA ASN A 190 -9.32 40.71 29.21
C ASN A 190 -9.05 39.51 28.30
N SER A 191 -8.27 39.71 27.24
CA SER A 191 -8.01 38.69 26.22
C SER A 191 -6.94 37.67 26.60
N SER A 192 -6.19 37.93 27.68
CA SER A 192 -5.04 37.13 28.12
C SER A 192 -5.19 36.60 29.54
N ASN A 193 -5.93 37.30 30.39
CA ASN A 193 -6.11 36.97 31.80
C ASN A 193 -7.61 37.07 32.16
N PRO A 194 -8.01 36.56 33.33
CA PRO A 194 -7.32 35.52 34.08
C PRO A 194 -7.25 34.18 33.32
N ARG A 195 -6.47 33.25 33.88
CA ARG A 195 -6.07 31.97 33.30
C ARG A 195 -6.39 30.80 34.25
N LEU A 196 -6.65 29.64 33.67
CA LEU A 196 -6.54 28.35 34.34
C LEU A 196 -5.37 27.58 33.74
N TYR A 197 -4.61 26.89 34.56
CA TYR A 197 -3.39 26.18 34.16
C TYR A 197 -3.56 24.68 34.32
N GLN A 198 -2.82 23.92 33.50
CA GLN A 198 -2.71 22.48 33.65
C GLN A 198 -1.42 22.10 34.39
N TYR A 199 -1.53 21.17 35.34
CA TYR A 199 -0.40 20.60 36.05
C TYR A 199 -0.37 19.08 35.84
N VAL A 200 0.77 18.57 35.38
CA VAL A 200 0.96 17.14 35.14
C VAL A 200 1.46 16.42 36.40
N LEU A 201 0.84 15.29 36.71
CA LEU A 201 1.19 14.38 37.78
C LEU A 201 1.52 13.03 37.13
N ASN A 202 2.80 12.66 37.09
CA ASN A 202 3.25 11.42 36.46
C ASN A 202 3.03 10.25 37.41
N ILE A 203 2.11 9.34 37.08
CA ILE A 203 1.80 8.18 37.92
C ILE A 203 2.94 7.15 37.82
N ASP A 204 3.40 6.65 38.95
CA ASP A 204 4.51 5.67 39.00
C ASP A 204 4.10 4.37 38.32
N ALA A 205 5.03 3.71 37.62
CA ALA A 205 4.75 2.50 36.86
C ALA A 205 4.00 1.41 37.66
N ALA A 206 4.32 1.27 38.96
CA ALA A 206 3.66 0.32 39.86
C ALA A 206 2.18 0.66 40.16
N ASN A 207 1.77 1.89 39.91
CA ASN A 207 0.43 2.39 40.18
C ASN A 207 -0.41 2.66 38.91
N GLN A 208 0.20 2.69 37.72
CA GLN A 208 -0.48 3.09 36.48
C GLN A 208 -1.71 2.23 36.14
N ALA A 209 -1.70 0.94 36.48
CA ALA A 209 -2.82 0.03 36.25
C ALA A 209 -3.94 0.12 37.31
N LYS A 210 -3.72 0.85 38.41
CA LYS A 210 -4.67 0.98 39.51
C LYS A 210 -5.64 2.12 39.21
N PRO A 211 -6.97 1.89 39.24
CA PRO A 211 -7.92 2.98 39.06
C PRO A 211 -7.80 4.05 40.15
N ILE A 212 -7.73 5.32 39.74
CA ILE A 212 -7.69 6.46 40.64
C ILE A 212 -9.11 6.76 41.11
N GLN A 213 -9.36 6.64 42.42
CA GLN A 213 -10.68 6.86 43.03
C GLN A 213 -10.92 8.33 43.37
N SER A 214 -9.90 9.00 43.91
CA SER A 214 -10.01 10.37 44.38
C SER A 214 -8.64 11.03 44.45
N VAL A 215 -8.62 12.35 44.61
CA VAL A 215 -7.42 13.14 44.84
C VAL A 215 -7.63 14.02 46.05
N THR A 216 -6.75 13.90 47.04
CA THR A 216 -6.66 14.81 48.17
C THR A 216 -5.64 15.90 47.86
N VAL A 217 -6.05 17.15 47.92
CA VAL A 217 -5.18 18.31 47.70
C VAL A 217 -5.05 19.07 49.01
N ALA A 218 -3.83 19.35 49.43
CA ALA A 218 -3.52 20.15 50.61
C ALA A 218 -2.67 21.35 50.22
N LYS A 219 -3.04 22.55 50.66
CA LYS A 219 -2.22 23.74 50.44
C LYS A 219 -1.01 23.68 51.37
N SER A 220 0.19 23.65 50.80
CA SER A 220 1.44 23.53 51.54
C SER A 220 2.09 24.90 51.82
N SER A 221 2.00 25.85 50.90
CA SER A 221 2.55 27.21 51.10
C SER A 221 2.00 28.26 50.13
N GLY A 222 2.52 29.50 50.24
CA GLY A 222 2.24 30.62 49.34
C GLY A 222 1.06 31.51 49.75
N SER A 223 1.12 32.77 49.35
CA SER A 223 0.16 33.81 49.74
C SER A 223 -1.14 33.78 48.94
N GLY A 224 -1.12 33.25 47.72
CA GLY A 224 -2.30 33.21 46.85
C GLY A 224 -3.29 32.10 47.23
N ILE A 225 -4.53 32.20 46.77
CA ILE A 225 -5.60 31.24 47.09
C ILE A 225 -5.68 30.14 46.03
N SER A 226 -5.45 28.89 46.42
CA SER A 226 -5.48 27.76 45.51
C SER A 226 -6.92 27.38 45.16
N ASN A 227 -7.21 27.26 43.87
CA ASN A 227 -8.51 26.82 43.36
C ASN A 227 -8.30 25.65 42.40
N ILE A 228 -8.86 24.48 42.73
CA ILE A 228 -8.78 23.26 41.92
C ILE A 228 -10.16 22.99 41.31
N PHE A 229 -10.21 22.89 39.99
CA PHE A 229 -11.46 22.93 39.23
C PHE A 229 -11.83 21.61 38.55
N ALA A 230 -10.85 20.88 38.02
CA ALA A 230 -11.11 19.65 37.28
C ALA A 230 -9.85 18.78 37.15
N PHE A 231 -10.05 17.54 36.72
CA PHE A 231 -8.99 16.63 36.32
C PHE A 231 -9.25 16.00 34.96
N SER A 232 -8.17 15.54 34.33
CA SER A 232 -8.17 14.75 33.10
C SER A 232 -7.02 13.76 33.18
N ALA A 233 -7.03 12.68 32.41
CA ALA A 233 -6.03 11.62 32.48
C ALA A 233 -5.53 11.24 31.09
N ASP A 234 -4.23 10.96 30.97
CA ASP A 234 -3.74 10.07 29.91
C ASP A 234 -4.01 8.64 30.38
N ALA A 235 -5.16 8.10 29.95
CA ALA A 235 -5.72 6.89 30.50
C ALA A 235 -4.81 5.68 30.21
N TYR A 236 -4.56 4.90 31.25
CA TYR A 236 -3.76 3.69 31.17
C TYR A 236 -4.46 2.68 30.27
N THR A 237 -3.70 2.09 29.36
CA THR A 237 -4.12 0.94 28.59
C THR A 237 -3.02 -0.10 28.63
N ASP A 238 -3.41 -1.33 28.96
CA ASP A 238 -2.56 -2.50 28.80
C ASP A 238 -2.50 -2.95 27.33
N CYS A 239 -3.31 -2.32 26.47
CA CYS A 239 -3.49 -2.68 25.07
C CYS A 239 -2.92 -1.63 24.14
N ILE A 240 -1.61 -1.72 23.95
CA ILE A 240 -0.82 -0.82 23.11
C ILE A 240 -0.80 -1.36 21.68
N ALA A 241 -0.86 -0.48 20.69
CA ALA A 241 -0.76 -0.90 19.29
C ALA A 241 0.64 -1.49 19.00
N PRO A 242 0.73 -2.63 18.28
CA PRO A 242 2.01 -3.17 17.86
C PRO A 242 2.76 -2.23 16.91
N THR A 243 4.08 -2.40 16.82
CA THR A 243 4.92 -1.75 15.80
C THR A 243 5.22 -2.74 14.69
N THR A 244 4.74 -2.46 13.48
CA THR A 244 4.91 -3.30 12.29
C THR A 244 6.35 -3.26 11.76
N VAL A 245 6.85 -4.37 11.24
CA VAL A 245 8.24 -4.54 10.74
C VAL A 245 8.20 -4.90 9.26
N GLY A 246 9.14 -4.41 8.45
CA GLY A 246 9.16 -4.65 6.99
C GLY A 246 8.90 -6.12 6.63
N ALA A 247 8.02 -6.35 5.66
CA ALA A 247 7.68 -7.71 5.23
C ALA A 247 8.91 -8.41 4.62
N THR A 248 9.01 -9.72 4.82
CA THR A 248 10.09 -10.57 4.30
C THR A 248 9.50 -11.73 3.51
N ALA A 249 10.35 -12.51 2.84
CA ALA A 249 9.93 -13.67 2.03
C ALA A 249 8.75 -13.34 1.09
N VAL A 250 8.79 -12.15 0.48
CA VAL A 250 7.74 -11.65 -0.40
C VAL A 250 7.86 -12.37 -1.74
N THR A 251 6.83 -13.14 -2.09
CA THR A 251 6.71 -13.83 -3.38
C THR A 251 5.65 -13.14 -4.24
N ALA A 252 5.26 -13.75 -5.35
CA ALA A 252 4.16 -13.28 -6.17
C ALA A 252 2.78 -13.40 -5.48
N ASN A 253 2.63 -14.29 -4.50
CA ASN A 253 1.33 -14.60 -3.91
C ASN A 253 1.34 -14.68 -2.38
N THR A 254 2.50 -14.51 -1.75
CA THR A 254 2.68 -14.58 -0.30
C THR A 254 3.61 -13.49 0.21
N ALA A 255 3.47 -13.15 1.49
CA ALA A 255 4.44 -12.31 2.20
C ALA A 255 4.45 -12.66 3.68
N GLN A 256 5.65 -12.73 4.29
CA GLN A 256 5.80 -12.87 5.73
C GLN A 256 5.80 -11.49 6.38
N ILE A 257 4.74 -11.17 7.13
CA ILE A 257 4.69 -9.95 7.94
C ILE A 257 5.07 -10.26 9.39
N SER A 258 5.62 -9.26 10.08
CA SER A 258 5.96 -9.37 11.49
C SER A 258 5.77 -8.03 12.21
N TRP A 259 5.66 -8.10 13.53
CA TRP A 259 5.51 -6.92 14.37
C TRP A 259 6.21 -7.15 15.71
N SER A 260 6.42 -6.07 16.44
CA SER A 260 6.93 -6.09 17.81
C SER A 260 5.90 -5.46 18.75
N VAL A 261 5.95 -5.87 20.01
CA VAL A 261 5.04 -5.40 21.05
C VAL A 261 5.84 -5.09 22.33
N PRO A 262 5.56 -3.99 23.05
CA PRO A 262 6.19 -3.73 24.34
C PRO A 262 5.91 -4.85 25.34
N ALA A 263 6.89 -5.18 26.19
CA ALA A 263 6.75 -6.23 27.21
C ALA A 263 5.66 -5.93 28.25
N SER A 264 5.28 -4.67 28.42
CA SER A 264 4.18 -4.24 29.30
C SER A 264 2.79 -4.47 28.71
N ASN A 265 2.67 -4.88 27.44
CA ASN A 265 1.40 -5.09 26.76
C ASN A 265 0.85 -6.49 27.09
N GLN A 266 -0.38 -6.57 27.60
CA GLN A 266 -1.04 -7.85 27.93
C GLN A 266 -1.78 -8.45 26.73
N THR A 267 -1.09 -8.50 25.58
CA THR A 267 -1.68 -9.01 24.35
C THR A 267 -1.89 -10.52 24.41
N THR A 268 -3.12 -10.96 24.14
CA THR A 268 -3.46 -12.39 24.04
C THR A 268 -3.44 -12.88 22.60
N SER A 269 -3.80 -12.00 21.65
CA SER A 269 -3.81 -12.30 20.22
C SER A 269 -3.77 -11.02 19.40
N TYR A 270 -3.67 -11.16 18.07
CA TYR A 270 -3.64 -10.04 17.15
C TYR A 270 -4.73 -10.16 16.09
N ASP A 271 -5.25 -9.01 15.68
CA ASP A 271 -6.02 -8.87 14.44
C ASP A 271 -5.11 -8.25 13.37
N ILE A 272 -5.22 -8.74 12.14
CA ILE A 272 -4.45 -8.28 10.99
C ILE A 272 -5.42 -7.78 9.92
N TYR A 273 -5.16 -6.58 9.43
CA TYR A 273 -5.84 -6.02 8.27
C TYR A 273 -4.82 -5.70 7.18
N TYR A 274 -5.10 -6.07 5.93
CA TYR A 274 -4.29 -5.71 4.79
C TYR A 274 -5.16 -5.35 3.59
N SER A 275 -4.68 -4.40 2.77
CA SER A 275 -5.42 -3.84 1.65
C SER A 275 -4.47 -3.25 0.61
N PRO A 276 -4.82 -3.27 -0.70
CA PRO A 276 -4.08 -2.50 -1.70
C PRO A 276 -4.30 -0.99 -1.58
N ASN A 277 -5.23 -0.54 -0.72
CA ASN A 277 -5.47 0.86 -0.40
C ASN A 277 -4.71 1.26 0.89
N SER A 278 -4.07 2.43 0.87
CA SER A 278 -3.28 2.98 1.99
C SER A 278 -4.09 3.62 3.13
N THR A 279 -5.42 3.66 3.03
CA THR A 279 -6.29 4.27 4.03
C THR A 279 -6.28 3.47 5.33
N VAL A 280 -6.04 4.16 6.45
CA VAL A 280 -6.05 3.56 7.79
C VAL A 280 -7.43 2.91 8.04
N PRO A 281 -7.49 1.65 8.49
CA PRO A 281 -8.76 0.97 8.69
C PRO A 281 -9.54 1.57 9.86
N ALA A 282 -10.87 1.62 9.74
CA ALA A 282 -11.73 2.04 10.84
C ALA A 282 -11.59 1.08 12.04
N SER A 283 -11.82 1.57 13.26
CA SER A 283 -11.70 0.76 14.48
C SER A 283 -12.66 -0.44 14.52
N ASN A 284 -13.81 -0.33 13.85
CA ASN A 284 -14.84 -1.37 13.76
C ASN A 284 -14.74 -2.25 12.50
N VAL A 285 -13.69 -2.10 11.68
CA VAL A 285 -13.52 -2.94 10.49
C VAL A 285 -13.33 -4.41 10.88
N ASN A 286 -13.91 -5.32 10.09
CA ASN A 286 -13.61 -6.73 10.19
C ASN A 286 -12.17 -6.97 9.71
N PRO A 287 -11.30 -7.60 10.51
CA PRO A 287 -9.94 -7.90 10.09
C PRO A 287 -9.93 -9.00 9.02
N ASN A 288 -8.87 -9.04 8.20
CA ASN A 288 -8.65 -10.18 7.29
C ASN A 288 -8.33 -11.45 8.08
N TYR A 289 -7.60 -11.31 9.19
CA TYR A 289 -7.28 -12.39 10.11
C TYR A 289 -7.50 -11.94 11.55
N SER A 290 -8.15 -12.78 12.36
CA SER A 290 -8.41 -12.51 13.77
C SER A 290 -7.77 -13.57 14.66
N SER A 291 -7.55 -13.22 15.93
CA SER A 291 -7.04 -14.13 16.95
C SER A 291 -5.71 -14.81 16.58
N VAL A 292 -4.85 -14.11 15.83
CA VAL A 292 -3.53 -14.62 15.45
C VAL A 292 -2.64 -14.69 16.69
N THR A 293 -1.97 -15.81 16.88
CA THR A 293 -0.99 -16.02 17.97
C THR A 293 0.43 -15.83 17.46
N GLY A 294 1.33 -15.35 18.32
CA GLY A 294 2.70 -14.98 17.94
C GLY A 294 2.80 -13.59 17.29
N THR A 295 4.01 -13.24 16.85
CA THR A 295 4.34 -11.88 16.37
C THR A 295 4.67 -11.83 14.87
N SER A 296 4.24 -12.85 14.12
CA SER A 296 4.40 -12.90 12.67
C SER A 296 3.30 -13.73 12.02
N TYR A 297 3.04 -13.48 10.73
CA TYR A 297 2.02 -14.18 9.97
C TYR A 297 2.37 -14.20 8.47
N THR A 298 2.11 -15.33 7.80
CA THR A 298 2.24 -15.43 6.35
C THR A 298 0.92 -15.06 5.69
N LEU A 299 0.89 -13.92 4.99
CA LEU A 299 -0.22 -13.57 4.10
C LEU A 299 -0.17 -14.46 2.87
N ASN A 300 -1.32 -15.02 2.48
CA ASN A 300 -1.47 -15.92 1.32
C ASN A 300 -2.47 -15.34 0.31
N ASN A 301 -2.53 -15.94 -0.89
CA ASN A 301 -3.48 -15.58 -1.95
C ASN A 301 -3.41 -14.10 -2.35
N LEU A 302 -2.21 -13.53 -2.34
CA LEU A 302 -1.98 -12.16 -2.78
C LEU A 302 -1.96 -12.11 -4.32
N SER A 303 -2.39 -10.98 -4.87
CA SER A 303 -2.25 -10.69 -6.29
C SER A 303 -0.79 -10.33 -6.60
N PRO A 304 -0.19 -10.87 -7.67
CA PRO A 304 1.15 -10.48 -8.09
C PRO A 304 1.27 -8.99 -8.47
N SER A 305 2.49 -8.47 -8.44
CA SER A 305 2.81 -7.07 -8.76
C SER A 305 1.89 -6.02 -8.10
N THR A 306 1.40 -6.32 -6.90
CA THR A 306 0.46 -5.48 -6.16
C THR A 306 1.10 -4.99 -4.87
N THR A 307 1.01 -3.67 -4.65
CA THR A 307 1.41 -3.07 -3.38
C THR A 307 0.30 -3.25 -2.36
N TYR A 308 0.62 -3.84 -1.22
CA TYR A 308 -0.27 -3.99 -0.08
C TYR A 308 0.23 -3.16 1.10
N TYR A 309 -0.73 -2.56 1.81
CA TYR A 309 -0.55 -1.93 3.11
C TYR A 309 -1.14 -2.84 4.16
N TYR A 310 -0.48 -2.97 5.30
CA TYR A 310 -0.99 -3.80 6.39
C TYR A 310 -0.85 -3.12 7.75
N TRP A 311 -1.78 -3.49 8.63
CA TRP A 311 -1.95 -3.01 9.99
C TRP A 311 -2.16 -4.18 10.92
N VAL A 312 -1.69 -4.04 12.15
CA VAL A 312 -1.86 -5.02 13.21
C VAL A 312 -2.42 -4.30 14.43
N ARG A 313 -3.40 -4.90 15.13
CA ARG A 313 -3.81 -4.43 16.45
C ARG A 313 -3.73 -5.57 17.45
N ALA A 314 -3.42 -5.23 18.69
CA ALA A 314 -3.43 -6.15 19.81
C ALA A 314 -4.85 -6.34 20.34
N ASN A 315 -5.20 -7.59 20.67
CA ASN A 315 -6.36 -7.94 21.47
C ASN A 315 -5.86 -8.36 22.86
N CYS A 316 -6.24 -7.63 23.90
CA CYS A 316 -5.69 -7.84 25.25
C CYS A 316 -6.63 -8.66 26.14
N SER A 317 -6.16 -9.02 27.33
CA SER A 317 -6.79 -10.03 28.22
C SER A 317 -8.17 -9.63 28.75
N THR A 318 -8.52 -8.34 28.72
CA THR A 318 -9.91 -7.91 28.87
C THR A 318 -10.61 -8.06 27.52
N ALA A 319 -11.65 -8.90 27.45
CA ALA A 319 -12.30 -9.32 26.21
C ALA A 319 -12.81 -8.19 25.27
N THR A 320 -12.71 -6.93 25.70
CA THR A 320 -13.12 -5.72 24.97
C THR A 320 -12.01 -4.68 24.76
N SER A 321 -10.79 -4.81 25.33
CA SER A 321 -9.71 -3.86 25.03
C SER A 321 -8.93 -4.31 23.79
N LYS A 322 -9.25 -3.68 22.66
CA LYS A 322 -8.40 -3.72 21.46
C LYS A 322 -7.58 -2.45 21.42
N SER A 323 -6.32 -2.56 21.03
CA SER A 323 -5.54 -1.37 20.69
C SER A 323 -6.14 -0.69 19.45
N VAL A 324 -5.76 0.57 19.23
CA VAL A 324 -5.87 1.15 17.88
C VAL A 324 -5.05 0.31 16.89
N TRP A 325 -5.36 0.44 15.60
CA TRP A 325 -4.51 -0.13 14.55
C TRP A 325 -3.10 0.48 14.63
N SER A 326 -2.07 -0.33 14.38
CA SER A 326 -0.68 0.13 14.27
C SER A 326 -0.53 1.22 13.19
N LEU A 327 0.66 1.80 13.07
CA LEU A 327 1.01 2.47 11.82
C LEU A 327 1.07 1.45 10.67
N ALA A 328 0.74 1.92 9.47
CA ALA A 328 0.82 1.10 8.26
C ALA A 328 2.27 0.77 7.95
N ASN A 329 2.51 -0.45 7.49
CA ASN A 329 3.72 -0.78 6.74
C ASN A 329 3.29 -1.39 5.41
N SER A 330 4.17 -1.42 4.42
CA SER A 330 3.81 -1.84 3.07
C SER A 330 4.86 -2.74 2.44
N PHE A 331 4.42 -3.51 1.45
CA PHE A 331 5.27 -4.32 0.61
C PHE A 331 4.62 -4.47 -0.77
N THR A 332 5.43 -4.78 -1.78
CA THR A 332 4.95 -5.08 -3.13
C THR A 332 5.29 -6.52 -3.45
N THR A 333 4.28 -7.32 -3.78
CA THR A 333 4.48 -8.71 -4.21
C THR A 333 5.31 -8.77 -5.48
N GLN A 334 6.09 -9.83 -5.64
CA GLN A 334 6.83 -10.07 -6.88
C GLN A 334 5.87 -10.29 -8.06
N CYS A 335 6.42 -10.27 -9.26
CA CYS A 335 5.70 -10.70 -10.45
C CYS A 335 5.41 -12.20 -10.41
N GLY A 336 4.18 -12.57 -10.78
CA GLY A 336 3.79 -13.96 -10.95
C GLY A 336 4.07 -14.44 -12.37
N ALA A 337 3.83 -15.73 -12.64
CA ALA A 337 3.92 -16.23 -13.99
C ALA A 337 2.87 -15.56 -14.89
N ILE A 338 3.32 -15.01 -16.02
CA ILE A 338 2.44 -14.37 -17.01
C ILE A 338 1.67 -15.47 -17.76
N VAL A 339 0.34 -15.42 -17.75
CA VAL A 339 -0.50 -16.30 -18.57
C VAL A 339 -0.79 -15.58 -19.89
N PRO A 340 -0.41 -16.15 -21.06
CA PRO A 340 -0.76 -15.56 -22.36
C PRO A 340 -2.29 -15.37 -22.53
N LEU A 341 -2.77 -14.40 -23.30
CA LEU A 341 -2.04 -13.52 -24.23
C LEU A 341 -1.36 -12.36 -23.51
N TYR A 342 -0.16 -11.97 -23.98
CA TYR A 342 0.62 -10.89 -23.41
C TYR A 342 1.21 -9.99 -24.49
N THR A 343 1.30 -8.69 -24.20
CA THR A 343 1.97 -7.69 -25.02
C THR A 343 2.77 -6.74 -24.13
N ASN A 344 4.03 -6.51 -24.47
CA ASN A 344 4.83 -5.39 -23.98
C ASN A 344 5.30 -4.56 -25.17
N ASN A 345 4.82 -3.32 -25.26
CA ASN A 345 5.21 -2.33 -26.27
C ASN A 345 6.26 -1.33 -25.73
N PHE A 346 6.87 -1.66 -24.59
CA PHE A 346 7.91 -0.89 -23.91
C PHE A 346 7.57 0.57 -23.57
N THR A 347 6.29 0.98 -23.63
CA THR A 347 5.83 2.35 -23.28
C THR A 347 6.27 2.80 -21.90
N THR A 348 6.36 1.85 -20.97
CA THR A 348 7.18 1.95 -19.77
C THR A 348 8.31 0.93 -19.92
N PHE A 349 9.57 1.35 -19.78
CA PHE A 349 10.72 0.46 -19.94
C PHE A 349 11.28 0.02 -18.58
N PRO A 350 11.67 -1.26 -18.42
CA PRO A 350 11.56 -2.36 -19.40
C PRO A 350 10.14 -2.92 -19.54
N GLY A 351 9.21 -2.42 -18.74
CA GLY A 351 7.83 -2.89 -18.63
C GLY A 351 7.62 -3.60 -17.30
N GLN A 352 6.36 -3.79 -16.91
CA GLN A 352 6.06 -4.58 -15.72
C GLN A 352 6.56 -6.01 -15.94
N CYS A 353 7.32 -6.52 -14.98
CA CYS A 353 7.81 -7.90 -14.96
C CYS A 353 8.86 -8.24 -16.03
N TRP A 354 9.77 -7.30 -16.30
CA TRP A 354 10.99 -7.51 -17.07
C TRP A 354 12.21 -7.05 -16.25
N ALA A 355 13.35 -7.70 -16.48
CA ALA A 355 14.65 -7.33 -15.92
C ALA A 355 15.58 -6.89 -17.05
N ASN A 356 16.23 -5.74 -16.90
CA ASN A 356 17.17 -5.15 -17.86
C ASN A 356 18.55 -4.85 -17.23
N ASP A 357 18.72 -5.15 -15.96
CA ASP A 357 19.89 -4.91 -15.13
C ASP A 357 20.81 -6.14 -15.01
N LEU A 358 20.71 -7.06 -15.97
CA LEU A 358 21.43 -8.32 -16.01
C LEU A 358 22.58 -8.25 -17.03
N THR A 359 23.77 -8.71 -16.63
CA THR A 359 25.01 -8.60 -17.43
C THR A 359 25.85 -9.89 -17.38
N GLY A 360 26.89 -9.92 -18.22
CA GLY A 360 27.89 -10.98 -18.24
C GLY A 360 27.36 -12.34 -18.69
N GLY A 361 28.22 -13.35 -18.61
CA GLY A 361 27.94 -14.72 -19.03
C GLY A 361 27.63 -14.85 -20.52
N ASP A 362 27.13 -16.02 -20.89
CA ASP A 362 26.77 -16.37 -22.25
C ASP A 362 25.52 -17.28 -22.25
N PRO A 363 24.98 -17.68 -23.42
CA PRO A 363 23.83 -18.59 -23.49
C PRO A 363 24.01 -19.92 -22.75
N THR A 364 25.22 -20.39 -22.51
CA THR A 364 25.50 -21.64 -21.78
C THR A 364 25.44 -21.46 -20.26
N THR A 365 25.90 -20.32 -19.74
CA THR A 365 25.93 -20.04 -18.31
C THR A 365 24.73 -19.23 -17.81
N GLY A 366 24.04 -18.54 -18.72
CA GLY A 366 23.10 -17.47 -18.38
C GLY A 366 23.80 -16.21 -17.83
N PRO A 367 23.04 -15.18 -17.40
CA PRO A 367 23.58 -13.96 -16.81
C PRO A 367 24.41 -14.26 -15.56
N SER A 368 25.62 -13.70 -15.47
CA SER A 368 26.53 -13.89 -14.34
C SER A 368 26.72 -12.65 -13.47
N GLY A 369 26.15 -11.51 -13.88
CA GLY A 369 26.21 -10.22 -13.18
C GLY A 369 24.83 -9.55 -13.13
N ALA A 370 24.69 -8.62 -12.17
CA ALA A 370 23.49 -7.81 -11.96
C ALA A 370 23.88 -6.34 -11.68
N ASP A 371 22.90 -5.47 -11.48
CA ASP A 371 23.04 -4.06 -11.07
C ASP A 371 23.60 -3.10 -12.15
N TYR A 372 23.63 -3.50 -13.43
CA TYR A 372 23.98 -2.62 -14.55
C TYR A 372 23.13 -2.92 -15.79
N SER A 373 22.76 -1.88 -16.55
CA SER A 373 21.82 -1.99 -17.66
C SER A 373 22.44 -1.55 -18.98
N TYR A 374 22.68 -2.50 -19.90
CA TYR A 374 23.05 -2.21 -21.29
C TYR A 374 21.84 -2.09 -22.22
N TRP A 375 20.70 -2.65 -21.82
CA TRP A 375 19.43 -2.46 -22.50
C TRP A 375 18.74 -1.20 -21.99
N GLY A 376 18.24 -0.36 -22.88
CA GLY A 376 17.58 0.90 -22.57
C GLY A 376 16.30 1.12 -23.37
N SER A 377 15.70 2.30 -23.21
CA SER A 377 14.54 2.73 -23.98
C SER A 377 14.91 3.81 -24.99
N ARG A 378 14.46 3.67 -26.23
CA ARG A 378 14.59 4.69 -27.27
C ARG A 378 13.52 4.53 -28.35
N SER A 379 13.31 5.56 -29.17
CA SER A 379 12.40 5.46 -30.32
C SER A 379 12.86 4.35 -31.26
N PHE A 380 11.93 3.47 -31.65
CA PHE A 380 12.20 2.35 -32.51
C PHE A 380 12.85 2.82 -33.82
N LEU A 381 14.03 2.27 -34.14
CA LEU A 381 14.84 2.62 -35.31
C LEU A 381 15.15 4.12 -35.43
N ASN A 382 15.26 4.82 -34.29
CA ASN A 382 15.50 6.27 -34.24
C ASN A 382 14.47 7.12 -35.04
N ALA A 383 13.25 6.62 -35.24
CA ALA A 383 12.23 7.30 -36.05
C ALA A 383 11.80 8.68 -35.49
N SER A 384 12.04 8.92 -34.20
CA SER A 384 11.76 10.20 -33.52
C SER A 384 12.73 10.40 -32.35
N ALA A 385 12.81 11.63 -31.83
CA ALA A 385 13.61 11.92 -30.64
C ALA A 385 13.12 11.17 -29.39
N ASN A 386 11.83 10.82 -29.33
CA ASN A 386 11.19 10.10 -28.24
C ASN A 386 10.16 9.09 -28.77
N GLY A 387 10.19 7.87 -28.25
CA GLY A 387 9.29 6.76 -28.56
C GLY A 387 9.74 5.52 -27.78
N PRO A 388 8.85 4.60 -27.39
CA PRO A 388 9.26 3.46 -26.59
C PRO A 388 9.60 2.25 -27.47
N SER A 389 10.81 1.74 -27.31
CA SER A 389 11.23 0.40 -27.73
C SER A 389 12.42 0.02 -26.86
N ALA A 390 12.70 -1.28 -26.74
CA ALA A 390 13.94 -1.74 -26.13
C ALA A 390 15.09 -1.58 -27.13
N PHE A 391 16.24 -1.09 -26.68
CA PHE A 391 17.45 -1.08 -27.49
C PHE A 391 18.67 -1.50 -26.69
N MET A 392 19.67 -2.05 -27.37
CA MET A 392 21.03 -2.16 -26.86
C MET A 392 21.97 -1.48 -27.85
N ASN A 393 22.86 -0.63 -27.34
CA ASN A 393 23.91 -0.02 -28.13
C ASN A 393 25.13 -0.95 -28.12
N LEU A 394 25.44 -1.50 -29.29
CA LEU A 394 26.61 -2.35 -29.51
C LEU A 394 27.72 -1.47 -30.07
N TYR A 395 28.62 -1.05 -29.17
CA TYR A 395 29.79 -0.25 -29.49
C TYR A 395 30.93 -0.62 -28.54
N SER A 396 32.15 -0.62 -29.08
CA SER A 396 33.35 -1.03 -28.34
C SER A 396 33.31 -2.48 -27.84
N SER A 397 34.33 -2.90 -27.08
CA SER A 397 34.48 -4.29 -26.65
C SER A 397 33.85 -4.59 -25.27
N ASP A 398 33.73 -5.88 -24.97
CA ASP A 398 33.50 -6.48 -23.65
C ASP A 398 32.21 -6.07 -22.94
N ARG A 399 31.14 -5.80 -23.69
CA ARG A 399 29.79 -5.55 -23.14
C ARG A 399 28.96 -6.80 -23.25
N THR A 400 28.17 -7.07 -22.23
CA THR A 400 27.19 -8.15 -22.28
C THR A 400 25.97 -7.78 -21.45
N GLY A 401 24.81 -7.76 -22.09
CA GLY A 401 23.55 -7.34 -21.48
C GLY A 401 22.39 -8.26 -21.80
N TRP A 402 21.50 -8.44 -20.84
CA TRP A 402 20.30 -9.25 -20.97
C TRP A 402 19.05 -8.42 -20.66
N LEU A 403 18.04 -8.54 -21.53
CA LEU A 403 16.68 -8.10 -21.29
C LEU A 403 15.81 -9.36 -21.15
N LYS A 404 15.42 -9.70 -19.92
CA LYS A 404 14.80 -10.97 -19.54
C LYS A 404 13.36 -10.78 -19.04
N THR A 405 12.45 -11.66 -19.45
CA THR A 405 11.08 -11.70 -18.91
C THR A 405 11.01 -12.43 -17.58
N VAL A 406 9.98 -12.16 -16.77
CA VAL A 406 9.54 -13.14 -15.76
C VAL A 406 8.97 -14.40 -16.45
N PRO A 407 8.73 -15.49 -15.70
CA PRO A 407 8.21 -16.71 -16.32
C PRO A 407 6.83 -16.51 -16.94
N PHE A 408 6.61 -17.16 -18.07
CA PHE A 408 5.32 -17.37 -18.71
C PHE A 408 4.82 -18.76 -18.38
N ASN A 409 3.53 -18.86 -18.07
CA ASN A 409 2.87 -20.14 -18.00
C ASN A 409 2.37 -20.57 -19.38
N LEU A 410 3.17 -21.40 -20.06
CA LEU A 410 2.86 -21.95 -21.38
C LEU A 410 2.31 -23.39 -21.31
N SER A 411 1.87 -23.85 -20.13
CA SER A 411 1.50 -25.26 -19.93
C SER A 411 0.34 -25.74 -20.79
N ALA A 412 -0.50 -24.83 -21.31
CA ALA A 412 -1.57 -25.17 -22.23
C ALA A 412 -1.07 -25.49 -23.66
N GLY A 413 0.17 -25.14 -24.00
CA GLY A 413 0.74 -25.30 -25.33
C GLY A 413 0.03 -24.46 -26.41
N GLY A 414 0.50 -24.59 -27.66
CA GLY A 414 -0.14 -23.92 -28.80
C GLY A 414 0.03 -22.40 -28.84
N TYR A 415 1.17 -21.90 -28.36
CA TYR A 415 1.51 -20.49 -28.38
C TYR A 415 2.55 -20.15 -29.45
N LYS A 416 2.69 -18.87 -29.77
CA LYS A 416 3.80 -18.31 -30.54
C LYS A 416 4.26 -17.00 -29.90
N VAL A 417 5.53 -16.68 -30.08
CA VAL A 417 6.10 -15.39 -29.69
C VAL A 417 6.34 -14.54 -30.94
N LYS A 418 6.12 -13.23 -30.83
CA LYS A 418 6.38 -12.26 -31.89
C LYS A 418 6.99 -10.98 -31.31
N PHE A 419 7.79 -10.28 -32.11
CA PHE A 419 8.26 -8.92 -31.83
C PHE A 419 8.79 -8.29 -33.12
N ASN A 420 8.89 -6.97 -33.14
CA ASN A 420 9.55 -6.22 -34.19
C ASN A 420 11.01 -5.98 -33.81
N TYR A 421 11.93 -6.02 -34.78
CA TYR A 421 13.33 -5.72 -34.56
C TYR A 421 13.94 -5.00 -35.78
N GLY A 422 15.14 -4.44 -35.58
CA GLY A 422 15.97 -3.87 -36.63
C GLY A 422 17.19 -3.16 -36.07
N VAL A 423 18.06 -2.65 -36.95
CA VAL A 423 19.33 -2.01 -36.59
C VAL A 423 19.50 -0.68 -37.31
N THR A 424 20.01 0.32 -36.60
CA THR A 424 20.44 1.61 -37.16
C THR A 424 21.77 2.01 -36.57
N GLN A 425 22.50 2.93 -37.20
CA GLN A 425 23.61 3.59 -36.51
C GLN A 425 23.08 4.32 -35.25
N TYR A 426 23.96 4.54 -34.26
CA TYR A 426 23.58 4.94 -32.89
C TYR A 426 22.58 6.09 -32.79
N TYR A 427 22.76 7.18 -33.55
CA TYR A 427 21.92 8.39 -33.43
C TYR A 427 21.32 8.86 -34.76
N ASN A 428 21.12 7.96 -35.72
CA ASN A 428 20.45 8.27 -36.98
C ASN A 428 19.60 7.08 -37.48
N THR A 429 18.94 7.25 -38.63
CA THR A 429 18.05 6.24 -39.23
C THR A 429 18.73 5.45 -40.36
N ASP A 430 20.02 5.69 -40.59
CA ASP A 430 20.79 5.02 -41.64
C ASP A 430 21.06 3.56 -41.25
N PRO A 431 21.16 2.65 -42.24
CA PRO A 431 21.50 1.27 -41.98
C PRO A 431 22.91 1.13 -41.40
N SER A 432 23.09 0.13 -40.54
CA SER A 432 24.39 -0.32 -40.06
C SER A 432 24.53 -1.82 -40.25
N GLY A 433 25.76 -2.28 -40.50
CA GLY A 433 26.11 -3.68 -40.27
C GLY A 433 26.29 -3.96 -38.77
N MET A 434 26.60 -5.21 -38.44
CA MET A 434 27.08 -5.61 -37.12
C MET A 434 28.58 -5.88 -37.20
N ASP A 435 29.29 -5.64 -36.09
CA ASP A 435 30.72 -5.91 -36.02
C ASP A 435 31.03 -7.41 -36.03
N SER A 436 32.30 -7.78 -36.25
CA SER A 436 32.67 -9.15 -36.60
C SER A 436 32.45 -10.19 -35.49
N ASP A 437 32.48 -9.76 -34.23
CA ASP A 437 32.25 -10.58 -33.04
C ASP A 437 31.06 -10.11 -32.18
N ASP A 438 30.36 -9.07 -32.62
CA ASP A 438 29.11 -8.63 -32.03
C ASP A 438 27.99 -9.62 -32.33
N VAL A 439 27.19 -9.93 -31.30
CA VAL A 439 26.08 -10.86 -31.44
C VAL A 439 24.87 -10.43 -30.61
N VAL A 440 23.68 -10.61 -31.19
CA VAL A 440 22.42 -10.55 -30.46
C VAL A 440 21.71 -11.90 -30.58
N HIS A 441 21.25 -12.43 -29.46
CA HIS A 441 20.43 -13.64 -29.44
C HIS A 441 19.05 -13.36 -28.87
N PHE A 442 18.05 -14.00 -29.45
CA PHE A 442 16.77 -14.23 -28.79
C PHE A 442 16.77 -15.65 -28.23
N LEU A 443 16.48 -15.79 -26.93
CA LEU A 443 16.54 -17.06 -26.22
C LEU A 443 15.24 -17.37 -25.49
N ALA A 444 15.03 -18.67 -25.25
CA ALA A 444 14.01 -19.16 -24.33
C ALA A 444 14.58 -20.21 -23.37
N SER A 445 14.01 -20.28 -22.18
CA SER A 445 14.35 -21.28 -21.16
C SER A 445 13.09 -21.85 -20.55
N ASN A 446 12.97 -23.18 -20.48
CA ASN A 446 11.79 -23.86 -19.91
C ASN A 446 11.88 -24.06 -18.39
N ASP A 447 13.00 -23.72 -17.76
CA ASP A 447 13.32 -23.98 -16.37
C ASP A 447 13.65 -22.70 -15.59
N GLY A 448 13.04 -21.57 -15.99
CA GLY A 448 13.18 -20.29 -15.29
C GLY A 448 14.49 -19.54 -15.56
N GLY A 449 15.29 -20.00 -16.50
CA GLY A 449 16.58 -19.42 -16.88
C GLY A 449 17.80 -20.21 -16.39
N THR A 450 17.61 -21.49 -16.03
CA THR A 450 18.72 -22.38 -15.64
C THR A 450 19.45 -22.91 -16.87
N THR A 451 18.71 -23.28 -17.91
CA THR A 451 19.23 -23.66 -19.23
C THR A 451 18.58 -22.84 -20.33
N TRP A 452 19.36 -22.40 -21.31
CA TRP A 452 18.87 -21.55 -22.40
C TRP A 452 18.99 -22.22 -23.75
N THR A 453 17.97 -22.03 -24.58
CA THR A 453 17.95 -22.39 -26.00
C THR A 453 17.96 -21.11 -26.82
N ILE A 454 18.94 -20.97 -27.70
CA ILE A 454 18.99 -19.87 -28.67
C ILE A 454 17.93 -20.15 -29.75
N LEU A 455 16.99 -19.22 -29.91
CA LEU A 455 15.92 -19.27 -30.90
C LEU A 455 16.25 -18.48 -32.17
N GLN A 456 17.06 -17.43 -32.04
CA GLN A 456 17.53 -16.62 -33.16
C GLN A 456 18.88 -15.99 -32.82
N THR A 457 19.73 -15.87 -33.83
CA THR A 457 21.03 -15.19 -33.76
C THR A 457 21.09 -14.10 -34.83
N TRP A 458 21.55 -12.93 -34.45
CA TRP A 458 21.94 -11.85 -35.35
C TRP A 458 23.42 -11.55 -35.14
N ASP A 459 24.19 -11.62 -36.22
CA ASP A 459 25.63 -11.38 -36.30
C ASP A 459 25.97 -10.72 -37.64
N ILE A 460 27.27 -10.54 -37.93
CA ILE A 460 27.76 -9.92 -39.16
C ILE A 460 27.22 -10.55 -40.46
N ASN A 461 26.89 -11.85 -40.46
CA ASN A 461 26.42 -12.56 -41.66
C ASN A 461 24.95 -12.32 -41.97
N ASN A 462 24.17 -11.83 -41.00
CA ASN A 462 22.73 -11.64 -41.13
C ASN A 462 22.21 -10.40 -40.38
N ALA A 463 23.03 -9.35 -40.32
CA ALA A 463 22.70 -8.08 -39.69
C ALA A 463 21.31 -7.57 -40.13
N PRO A 464 20.41 -7.23 -39.19
CA PRO A 464 19.10 -6.68 -39.52
C PRO A 464 19.17 -5.38 -40.33
N SER A 465 18.16 -5.10 -41.13
CA SER A 465 18.03 -3.80 -41.80
C SER A 465 17.54 -2.70 -40.84
N ASN A 466 17.60 -1.45 -41.31
CA ASN A 466 16.99 -0.27 -40.67
C ASN A 466 15.48 -0.14 -40.94
N THR A 467 14.80 -1.25 -41.19
CA THR A 467 13.34 -1.30 -41.38
C THR A 467 12.74 -2.31 -40.42
N SER A 468 11.54 -2.01 -39.91
CA SER A 468 10.83 -2.92 -38.99
C SER A 468 10.69 -4.31 -39.61
N THR A 469 11.27 -5.31 -38.94
CA THR A 469 11.14 -6.71 -39.30
C THR A 469 10.44 -7.46 -38.19
N GLU A 470 9.35 -8.15 -38.50
CA GLU A 470 8.63 -8.96 -37.52
C GLU A 470 9.27 -10.35 -37.42
N TYR A 471 9.74 -10.71 -36.22
CA TYR A 471 10.10 -12.08 -35.87
C TYR A 471 8.85 -12.83 -35.39
N THR A 472 8.71 -14.09 -35.79
CA THR A 472 7.68 -15.00 -35.25
C THR A 472 8.25 -16.39 -35.04
N PHE A 473 8.04 -16.97 -33.85
CA PHE A 473 8.45 -18.33 -33.54
C PHE A 473 7.30 -19.13 -32.90
N ASN A 474 7.04 -20.33 -33.42
CA ASN A 474 6.03 -21.24 -32.89
C ASN A 474 6.59 -21.99 -31.68
N LEU A 475 5.95 -21.81 -30.52
CA LEU A 475 6.34 -22.39 -29.25
C LEU A 475 5.74 -23.79 -29.05
N ALA A 476 5.58 -24.57 -30.13
CA ALA A 476 4.88 -25.86 -30.11
C ALA A 476 5.41 -26.85 -29.05
N ASN A 477 6.70 -26.79 -28.74
CA ASN A 477 7.37 -27.65 -27.77
C ASN A 477 7.60 -27.00 -26.40
N TYR A 478 7.13 -25.78 -26.17
CA TYR A 478 7.26 -25.07 -24.90
C TYR A 478 5.95 -25.20 -24.13
N THR A 479 5.93 -26.11 -23.15
CA THR A 479 4.77 -26.44 -22.32
C THR A 479 5.05 -26.29 -20.82
N SER A 480 6.07 -25.51 -20.47
CA SER A 480 6.43 -25.26 -19.07
C SER A 480 5.60 -24.13 -18.48
N ALA A 481 5.30 -24.22 -17.17
CA ALA A 481 4.73 -23.10 -16.41
C ALA A 481 5.77 -22.01 -16.10
N ASN A 482 7.05 -22.27 -16.39
CA ASN A 482 8.19 -21.44 -16.01
C ASN A 482 9.00 -20.94 -17.21
N THR A 483 8.41 -20.86 -18.41
CA THR A 483 9.15 -20.46 -19.61
C THR A 483 9.53 -18.99 -19.56
N VAL A 484 10.82 -18.65 -19.57
CA VAL A 484 11.30 -17.26 -19.68
C VAL A 484 11.87 -17.01 -21.07
N PHE A 485 11.77 -15.76 -21.54
CA PHE A 485 12.43 -15.30 -22.75
C PHE A 485 13.50 -14.27 -22.40
N ALA A 486 14.53 -14.16 -23.24
CA ALA A 486 15.53 -13.11 -23.10
C ALA A 486 16.06 -12.64 -24.45
N PHE A 487 16.41 -11.35 -24.51
CA PHE A 487 17.32 -10.81 -25.50
C PHE A 487 18.69 -10.65 -24.87
N TYR A 488 19.69 -11.27 -25.48
CA TYR A 488 21.09 -11.18 -25.09
C TYR A 488 21.82 -10.38 -26.16
N GLY A 489 22.66 -9.44 -25.76
CA GLY A 489 23.61 -8.78 -26.66
C GLY A 489 25.01 -8.87 -26.08
N SER A 490 25.99 -9.11 -26.93
CA SER A 490 27.42 -9.08 -26.59
C SER A 490 28.22 -8.37 -27.66
N THR A 491 29.21 -7.59 -27.24
CA THR A 491 30.13 -6.91 -28.16
C THR A 491 31.49 -7.56 -28.30
N GLY A 492 31.59 -8.84 -27.90
CA GLY A 492 32.82 -9.60 -28.03
C GLY A 492 34.04 -8.92 -27.38
N SER A 493 35.20 -9.07 -28.01
CA SER A 493 36.49 -8.55 -27.57
C SER A 493 37.17 -7.63 -28.58
N GLN A 494 36.69 -7.60 -29.82
CA GLN A 494 37.17 -6.72 -30.89
C GLN A 494 36.39 -5.40 -30.87
N ASP A 495 37.03 -4.35 -31.38
CA ASP A 495 36.43 -3.03 -31.55
C ASP A 495 36.92 -2.47 -32.88
N GLU A 496 36.13 -2.66 -33.93
CA GLU A 496 36.39 -2.14 -35.28
C GLU A 496 35.77 -0.75 -35.50
N GLY A 497 35.29 -0.10 -34.43
CA GLY A 497 34.82 1.28 -34.43
C GLY A 497 33.39 1.48 -34.94
N MET A 498 32.60 0.41 -35.04
CA MET A 498 31.17 0.51 -35.35
C MET A 498 30.38 0.97 -34.11
N ASP A 499 29.37 1.81 -34.31
CA ASP A 499 28.49 2.30 -33.24
C ASP A 499 27.03 2.29 -33.71
N TYR A 500 26.28 1.30 -33.25
CA TYR A 500 24.94 1.03 -33.72
C TYR A 500 24.03 0.51 -32.61
N ASN A 501 22.72 0.57 -32.85
CA ASN A 501 21.70 0.12 -31.93
C ASN A 501 20.93 -1.04 -32.53
N PHE A 502 20.75 -2.09 -31.74
CA PHE A 502 19.78 -3.14 -32.01
C PHE A 502 18.49 -2.83 -31.26
N TYR A 503 17.35 -2.85 -31.97
CA TYR A 503 16.05 -2.51 -31.41
C TYR A 503 15.13 -3.72 -31.34
N VAL A 504 14.27 -3.74 -30.33
CA VAL A 504 13.15 -4.68 -30.16
C VAL A 504 11.92 -3.90 -29.72
N ASP A 505 10.78 -4.18 -30.34
CA ASP A 505 9.50 -3.59 -29.95
C ASP A 505 8.35 -4.59 -30.08
N ASP A 506 7.20 -4.28 -29.48
CA ASP A 506 5.96 -5.07 -29.55
C ASP A 506 6.15 -6.56 -29.22
N PHE A 507 6.82 -6.87 -28.11
CA PHE A 507 6.98 -8.25 -27.66
C PHE A 507 5.63 -8.84 -27.27
N THR A 508 5.21 -9.90 -27.94
CA THR A 508 3.92 -10.56 -27.73
C THR A 508 4.04 -12.08 -27.62
N VAL A 509 3.24 -12.67 -26.73
CA VAL A 509 3.00 -14.11 -26.67
C VAL A 509 1.52 -14.34 -26.89
N VAL A 510 1.19 -15.03 -27.98
CA VAL A 510 -0.20 -15.22 -28.42
C VAL A 510 -0.49 -16.67 -28.81
N ASN A 511 -1.76 -17.03 -28.98
CA ASN A 511 -2.12 -18.34 -29.52
C ASN A 511 -1.53 -18.51 -30.93
N ALA A 512 -0.86 -19.64 -31.17
CA ALA A 512 -0.55 -20.10 -32.51
C ALA A 512 -1.85 -20.62 -33.13
N GLN A 513 -2.38 -19.91 -34.13
CA GLN A 513 -3.45 -20.48 -34.95
C GLN A 513 -2.91 -21.75 -35.61
N LEU A 514 -3.60 -22.89 -35.42
CA LEU A 514 -3.34 -24.12 -36.15
C LEU A 514 -3.69 -23.87 -37.63
N SER A 515 -2.72 -23.42 -38.42
CA SER A 515 -2.83 -23.42 -39.87
C SER A 515 -2.33 -24.77 -40.39
N THR A 516 -3.17 -25.53 -41.07
CA THR A 516 -2.71 -26.66 -41.88
C THR A 516 -1.92 -26.10 -43.05
N SER A 517 -0.65 -26.48 -43.21
CA SER A 517 0.12 -26.14 -44.42
C SER A 517 -0.58 -26.69 -45.65
N GLU A 518 -1.36 -25.88 -46.33
CA GLU A 518 -1.66 -26.07 -47.74
C GLU A 518 -0.44 -25.55 -48.50
N VAL A 519 0.45 -26.45 -48.92
CA VAL A 519 1.57 -26.11 -49.80
C VAL A 519 0.99 -25.49 -51.07
N GLY A 520 1.36 -24.24 -51.35
CA GLY A 520 0.94 -23.42 -52.49
C GLY A 520 1.37 -23.96 -53.85
N SER A 521 1.03 -25.21 -54.16
CA SER A 521 1.03 -25.73 -55.52
C SER A 521 -0.37 -25.57 -56.09
N THR A 522 -0.47 -25.03 -57.30
CA THR A 522 -1.70 -24.88 -58.08
C THR A 522 -2.25 -26.26 -58.46
N VAL A 523 -2.85 -26.98 -57.50
CA VAL A 523 -3.46 -28.29 -57.76
C VAL A 523 -4.71 -28.06 -58.61
N LYS A 524 -4.72 -28.60 -59.84
CA LYS A 524 -5.92 -28.67 -60.67
C LYS A 524 -7.02 -29.39 -59.87
N LYS A 525 -8.09 -28.68 -59.52
CA LYS A 525 -9.23 -29.25 -58.80
C LYS A 525 -10.00 -30.19 -59.75
N ALA A 526 -10.33 -31.38 -59.26
CA ALA A 526 -11.22 -32.28 -59.97
C ALA A 526 -12.60 -31.61 -60.13
N VAL A 527 -13.27 -31.88 -61.25
CA VAL A 527 -14.62 -31.39 -61.53
C VAL A 527 -15.57 -32.57 -61.51
N VAL A 528 -16.67 -32.44 -60.76
CA VAL A 528 -17.73 -33.45 -60.69
C VAL A 528 -19.06 -32.84 -61.14
N HIS A 529 -19.87 -33.62 -61.84
CA HIS A 529 -21.16 -33.16 -62.36
C HIS A 529 -22.18 -34.30 -62.48
N PRO A 530 -23.50 -34.03 -62.44
CA PRO A 530 -24.08 -32.77 -62.00
C PRO A 530 -23.82 -32.54 -60.50
N ASN A 531 -23.67 -31.30 -60.07
CA ASN A 531 -23.59 -30.95 -58.65
C ASN A 531 -24.51 -29.73 -58.43
N PRO A 532 -25.69 -29.90 -57.81
CA PRO A 532 -26.17 -31.09 -57.09
C PRO A 532 -26.50 -32.31 -57.97
N PHE A 533 -26.34 -33.53 -57.45
CA PHE A 533 -26.70 -34.81 -58.10
C PHE A 533 -27.91 -35.48 -57.44
N LYS A 534 -28.49 -36.47 -58.13
CA LYS A 534 -29.57 -37.33 -57.59
C LYS A 534 -29.01 -38.70 -57.23
N ASP A 535 -28.74 -39.53 -58.22
CA ASP A 535 -28.27 -40.91 -58.00
C ASP A 535 -26.82 -41.09 -58.41
N VAL A 536 -26.39 -40.46 -59.50
CA VAL A 536 -25.08 -40.66 -60.10
C VAL A 536 -24.30 -39.36 -60.16
N LEU A 537 -23.01 -39.42 -59.82
CA LEU A 537 -22.06 -38.32 -59.94
C LEU A 537 -20.91 -38.69 -60.89
N TYR A 538 -20.72 -37.91 -61.94
CA TYR A 538 -19.65 -38.09 -62.93
C TYR A 538 -18.41 -37.30 -62.57
N ILE A 539 -17.25 -37.88 -62.85
CA ILE A 539 -15.93 -37.27 -62.67
C ILE A 539 -15.40 -36.86 -64.04
N SER A 540 -15.20 -35.55 -64.25
CA SER A 540 -14.67 -35.00 -65.51
C SER A 540 -13.15 -35.05 -65.62
N ASP A 541 -12.45 -35.44 -64.55
CA ASP A 541 -11.00 -35.41 -64.52
C ASP A 541 -10.41 -36.47 -65.47
N THR A 542 -9.41 -36.07 -66.26
CA THR A 542 -8.75 -36.95 -67.24
C THR A 542 -7.53 -37.67 -66.65
N ARG A 543 -7.13 -37.33 -65.41
CA ARG A 543 -6.04 -38.00 -64.69
C ARG A 543 -6.47 -39.38 -64.20
N GLU A 544 -5.55 -40.35 -64.23
CA GLU A 544 -5.85 -41.70 -63.73
C GLU A 544 -6.05 -41.70 -62.21
N THR A 545 -7.28 -41.99 -61.78
CA THR A 545 -7.62 -42.19 -60.37
C THR A 545 -7.13 -43.56 -59.90
N LYS A 546 -6.48 -43.57 -58.74
CA LYS A 546 -6.13 -44.77 -57.97
C LYS A 546 -7.33 -45.24 -57.16
N SER A 547 -8.00 -44.32 -56.49
CA SER A 547 -9.23 -44.59 -55.75
C SER A 547 -10.06 -43.32 -55.56
N VAL A 548 -11.34 -43.49 -55.25
CA VAL A 548 -12.26 -42.40 -54.93
C VAL A 548 -12.98 -42.72 -53.63
N THR A 549 -12.98 -41.78 -52.70
CA THR A 549 -13.64 -41.90 -51.40
C THR A 549 -14.71 -40.83 -51.27
N VAL A 550 -15.88 -41.21 -50.78
CA VAL A 550 -16.99 -40.31 -50.46
C VAL A 550 -17.19 -40.30 -48.95
N THR A 551 -17.18 -39.12 -48.34
CA THR A 551 -17.38 -38.93 -46.90
C THR A 551 -18.58 -38.03 -46.61
N ASP A 552 -19.25 -38.26 -45.48
CA ASP A 552 -20.29 -37.36 -44.97
C ASP A 552 -19.68 -36.18 -44.18
N THR A 553 -20.52 -35.27 -43.69
CA THR A 553 -20.10 -34.07 -42.94
C THR A 553 -19.45 -34.35 -41.59
N THR A 554 -19.55 -35.58 -41.08
CA THR A 554 -18.88 -36.01 -39.85
C THR A 554 -17.50 -36.61 -40.12
N GLY A 555 -17.06 -36.66 -41.38
CA GLY A 555 -15.80 -37.27 -41.80
C GLY A 555 -15.86 -38.78 -41.95
N ARG A 556 -17.02 -39.41 -41.74
CA ARG A 556 -17.20 -40.84 -41.93
C ARG A 556 -17.22 -41.17 -43.42
N THR A 557 -16.39 -42.14 -43.81
CA THR A 557 -16.40 -42.68 -45.18
C THR A 557 -17.68 -43.48 -45.42
N VAL A 558 -18.45 -43.07 -46.43
CA VAL A 558 -19.71 -43.71 -46.81
C VAL A 558 -19.59 -44.57 -48.07
N LYS A 559 -18.57 -44.34 -48.90
CA LYS A 559 -18.24 -45.19 -50.04
C LYS A 559 -16.77 -45.06 -50.43
N THR A 560 -16.15 -46.16 -50.80
CA THR A 560 -14.82 -46.20 -51.43
C THR A 560 -14.90 -47.03 -52.70
N VAL A 561 -14.26 -46.56 -53.75
CA VAL A 561 -14.12 -47.28 -55.02
C VAL A 561 -12.65 -47.28 -55.42
N GLU A 562 -12.09 -48.47 -55.62
CA GLU A 562 -10.71 -48.65 -56.06
C GLU A 562 -10.64 -48.70 -57.59
N GLY A 563 -9.58 -48.17 -58.17
CA GLY A 563 -9.33 -48.12 -59.61
C GLY A 563 -9.79 -46.84 -60.30
N SER A 564 -9.69 -46.83 -61.64
CA SER A 564 -10.06 -45.70 -62.48
C SER A 564 -11.58 -45.63 -62.65
N VAL A 565 -12.20 -44.58 -62.14
CA VAL A 565 -13.66 -44.42 -62.07
C VAL A 565 -14.08 -43.10 -62.71
N LYS A 566 -14.99 -43.16 -63.69
CA LYS A 566 -15.60 -41.99 -64.34
C LYS A 566 -17.01 -41.66 -63.84
N GLU A 567 -17.63 -42.61 -63.14
CA GLU A 567 -19.01 -42.53 -62.67
C GLU A 567 -19.13 -43.15 -61.26
N LEU A 568 -19.80 -42.43 -60.36
CA LEU A 568 -20.09 -42.90 -59.01
C LEU A 568 -21.61 -43.04 -58.83
N ASP A 569 -22.09 -44.28 -58.72
CA ASP A 569 -23.45 -44.54 -58.26
C ASP A 569 -23.52 -44.31 -56.74
N LEU A 570 -24.28 -43.32 -56.33
CA LEU A 570 -24.51 -42.89 -54.96
C LEU A 570 -26.01 -42.92 -54.61
N SER A 571 -26.82 -43.69 -55.35
CA SER A 571 -28.27 -43.85 -55.17
C SER A 571 -28.68 -44.21 -53.75
N ARG A 572 -27.84 -44.97 -53.03
CA ARG A 572 -28.10 -45.46 -51.66
C ARG A 572 -27.79 -44.44 -50.55
N LEU A 573 -27.22 -43.28 -50.86
CA LEU A 573 -26.96 -42.23 -49.88
C LEU A 573 -28.24 -41.42 -49.59
N ASN A 574 -28.38 -40.87 -48.38
CA ASN A 574 -29.46 -39.93 -48.09
C ASN A 574 -29.18 -38.56 -48.73
N SER A 575 -30.20 -37.73 -48.91
CA SER A 575 -30.01 -36.33 -49.33
C SER A 575 -29.16 -35.59 -48.31
N GLY A 576 -28.26 -34.73 -48.78
CA GLY A 576 -27.30 -34.07 -47.91
C GLY A 576 -25.99 -33.71 -48.58
N LEU A 577 -25.08 -33.19 -47.75
CA LEU A 577 -23.76 -32.74 -48.18
C LEU A 577 -22.72 -33.86 -48.06
N TYR A 578 -21.93 -34.04 -49.10
CA TYR A 578 -20.84 -35.01 -49.13
C TYR A 578 -19.56 -34.39 -49.68
N PHE A 579 -18.43 -34.98 -49.33
CA PHE A 579 -17.12 -34.67 -49.90
C PHE A 579 -16.64 -35.88 -50.70
N VAL A 580 -16.22 -35.64 -51.94
CA VAL A 580 -15.66 -36.67 -52.82
C VAL A 580 -14.18 -36.38 -52.99
N THR A 581 -13.35 -37.26 -52.44
CA THR A 581 -11.88 -37.18 -52.52
C THR A 581 -11.39 -38.19 -53.55
N LEU A 582 -10.73 -37.69 -54.58
CA LEU A 582 -10.06 -38.47 -55.62
C LEU A 582 -8.59 -38.58 -55.26
N TYR A 583 -8.07 -39.80 -55.22
CA TYR A 583 -6.65 -40.09 -55.07
C TYR A 583 -6.14 -40.51 -56.44
N PHE A 584 -5.13 -39.81 -56.97
CA PHE A 584 -4.56 -40.09 -58.28
C PHE A 584 -3.33 -41.01 -58.16
N LYS A 585 -3.01 -41.75 -59.23
CA LYS A 585 -1.85 -42.64 -59.23
C LYS A 585 -0.50 -41.92 -59.08
N ASP A 586 -0.45 -40.63 -59.42
CA ASP A 586 0.72 -39.77 -59.23
C ASP A 586 0.94 -39.33 -57.77
N GLY A 587 0.07 -39.77 -56.85
CA GLY A 587 0.13 -39.43 -55.42
C GLY A 587 -0.58 -38.12 -55.05
N SER A 588 -1.07 -37.35 -56.03
CA SER A 588 -1.88 -36.17 -55.75
C SER A 588 -3.31 -36.54 -55.32
N GLN A 589 -3.98 -35.65 -54.59
CA GLN A 589 -5.39 -35.80 -54.22
C GLN A 589 -6.20 -34.54 -54.51
N SER A 590 -7.49 -34.70 -54.77
CA SER A 590 -8.41 -33.58 -54.94
C SER A 590 -9.76 -33.86 -54.29
N THR A 591 -10.23 -32.94 -53.47
CA THR A 591 -11.53 -33.06 -52.78
C THR A 591 -12.54 -32.07 -53.34
N VAL A 592 -13.73 -32.57 -53.69
CA VAL A 592 -14.83 -31.78 -54.21
C VAL A 592 -16.05 -31.89 -53.30
N LYS A 593 -16.62 -30.73 -52.94
CA LYS A 593 -17.86 -30.63 -52.18
C LYS A 593 -19.05 -30.87 -53.12
N THR A 594 -19.93 -31.81 -52.79
CA THR A 594 -21.09 -32.17 -53.62
C THR A 594 -22.37 -32.33 -52.80
N ILE A 595 -23.52 -32.03 -53.42
CA ILE A 595 -24.83 -32.08 -52.76
C ILE A 595 -25.69 -33.16 -53.42
N LYS A 596 -26.19 -34.11 -52.63
CA LYS A 596 -27.22 -35.05 -53.05
C LYS A 596 -28.60 -34.45 -52.77
N LYS A 597 -29.44 -34.38 -53.80
CA LYS A 597 -30.85 -33.94 -53.70
C LYS A 597 -31.74 -35.04 -53.14
#